data_AF-A0A9P9Z8I5-F1
#
_entry.id   AF-A0A9P9Z8I5-F1
#
_cell.length_a   1.000
_cell.length_b   1.000
_cell.length_c   1.000
_cell.angle_alpha   90.00
_cell.angle_beta   90.00
_cell.angle_gamma   90.00
#
_symmetry.space_group_name_H-M   'P 1'
#
loop_
_entity.id
_entity.type
_entity.pdbx_description
1 polymer ?
#
loop_
_entity_poly.entity_id
_entity_poly.type
_entity_poly.pdbx_seq_one_letter_code
_entity_poly.pdbx_strand_id
1 'polypeptide(L)'
;MLLPDAVLQVPFLADLVSLADPTSAYSFLAWLKETGRLYPFYIRESFYPLRTEYDAYCRWAAHRDAAGASYVTADGASCWAWGTPPHVPEAARGVLGEKHVVHSGDYLAHREDLLRQESVVVVGSGQSAAEVFRDLLRERGERGSLTWLTRSPRFFPLEYTKLTLEMTSPEYSRYFRGLPAEVRDPLLASQRGLYKGISATWSTTSSTRSTRSATPRAPGC
;
A
#
# COMPACT_ATOMS: atom_id res chain seq x y z
N MET A 1 6.39 2.83 5.94
CA MET A 1 7.34 3.06 4.82
C MET A 1 6.83 4.22 3.97
N LEU A 2 7.63 5.29 3.83
CA LEU A 2 7.31 6.49 3.03
C LEU A 2 8.41 6.73 2.00
N LEU A 3 8.38 6.01 0.88
CA LEU A 3 9.30 6.27 -0.22
C LEU A 3 8.96 7.64 -0.86
N PRO A 4 9.95 8.43 -1.32
CA PRO A 4 9.71 9.77 -1.85
C PRO A 4 8.73 9.84 -3.02
N ASP A 5 8.73 8.82 -3.87
CA ASP A 5 7.91 8.72 -5.08
C ASP A 5 6.65 7.85 -4.89
N ALA A 6 6.34 7.44 -3.65
CA ALA A 6 5.16 6.64 -3.37
C ALA A 6 3.90 7.51 -3.34
N VAL A 7 2.93 7.16 -4.19
CA VAL A 7 1.60 7.76 -4.23
C VAL A 7 0.59 6.92 -3.47
N LEU A 8 -0.48 7.56 -3.01
CA LEU A 8 -1.66 6.82 -2.55
C LEU A 8 -2.35 6.11 -3.72
N GLN A 9 -2.93 4.96 -3.41
CA GLN A 9 -3.74 4.17 -4.33
C GLN A 9 -5.20 4.65 -4.40
N VAL A 10 -5.56 5.66 -3.62
CA VAL A 10 -6.90 6.24 -3.59
C VAL A 10 -6.84 7.71 -4.02
N PRO A 11 -7.86 8.23 -4.73
CA PRO A 11 -7.95 9.64 -5.07
C PRO A 11 -7.98 10.52 -3.82
N PHE A 12 -7.53 11.78 -3.93
CA PHE A 12 -7.53 12.74 -2.82
C PHE A 12 -8.92 13.02 -2.23
N LEU A 13 -10.01 12.74 -2.96
CA LEU A 13 -11.38 12.85 -2.44
C LEU A 13 -11.68 11.81 -1.36
N ALA A 14 -10.98 10.67 -1.36
CA ALA A 14 -11.01 9.72 -0.26
C ALA A 14 -10.05 10.19 0.87
N ASP A 15 -10.21 11.44 1.28
CA ASP A 15 -9.57 11.99 2.48
C ASP A 15 -10.37 11.60 3.74
N LEU A 16 -10.13 12.29 4.86
CA LEU A 16 -10.79 11.97 6.13
C LEU A 16 -12.29 12.28 6.14
N VAL A 17 -12.76 13.22 5.32
CA VAL A 17 -14.09 13.86 5.51
C VAL A 17 -14.87 14.12 4.23
N SER A 18 -14.23 14.33 3.09
CA SER A 18 -14.84 14.87 1.86
C SER A 18 -15.96 14.01 1.29
N LEU A 19 -15.91 12.68 1.45
CA LEU A 19 -17.01 11.80 1.02
C LEU A 19 -18.20 11.78 2.00
N ALA A 20 -18.02 12.28 3.22
CA ALA A 20 -19.09 12.46 4.21
C ALA A 20 -19.64 13.89 4.21
N ASP A 21 -18.74 14.89 4.19
CA ASP A 21 -19.03 16.32 4.12
C ASP A 21 -17.89 17.06 3.37
N PRO A 22 -18.10 17.44 2.10
CA PRO A 22 -17.10 18.16 1.31
C PRO A 22 -16.89 19.61 1.77
N THR A 23 -17.75 20.15 2.63
CA THR A 23 -17.62 21.52 3.16
C THR A 23 -16.74 21.60 4.41
N SER A 24 -16.34 20.44 4.95
CA SER A 24 -15.55 20.35 6.16
C SER A 24 -14.21 21.08 6.03
N ALA A 25 -13.88 21.85 7.07
CA ALA A 25 -12.60 22.52 7.22
C ALA A 25 -11.42 21.53 7.37
N TYR A 26 -11.69 20.23 7.59
CA TYR A 26 -10.68 19.17 7.66
C TYR A 26 -10.44 18.49 6.31
N SER A 27 -11.02 18.96 5.20
CA SER A 27 -10.78 18.39 3.88
C SER A 27 -9.32 18.57 3.43
N PHE A 28 -8.84 17.68 2.58
CA PHE A 28 -7.51 17.74 1.99
C PHE A 28 -7.32 19.04 1.18
N LEU A 29 -8.39 19.50 0.50
CA LEU A 29 -8.36 20.77 -0.21
C LEU A 29 -8.26 21.98 0.73
N ALA A 30 -8.93 21.95 1.90
CA ALA A 30 -8.79 22.99 2.91
C ALA A 30 -7.33 23.07 3.42
N TRP A 31 -6.71 21.93 3.69
CA TRP A 31 -5.28 21.86 4.05
C TRP A 31 -4.36 22.44 2.96
N LEU A 32 -4.58 22.08 1.69
CA LEU A 32 -3.81 22.62 0.57
C LEU A 32 -3.96 24.15 0.46
N LYS A 33 -5.17 24.66 0.69
CA LYS A 33 -5.44 26.10 0.66
C LYS A 33 -4.68 26.82 1.78
N GLU A 34 -4.76 26.29 3.00
CA GLU A 34 -4.12 26.89 4.18
C GLU A 34 -2.59 26.87 4.09
N THR A 35 -2.01 25.80 3.56
CA THR A 35 -0.56 25.66 3.41
C THR A 35 0.01 26.36 2.17
N GLY A 36 -0.82 27.05 1.40
CA GLY A 36 -0.40 27.73 0.17
C GLY A 36 -0.02 26.79 -0.99
N ARG A 37 -0.44 25.52 -0.90
CA ARG A 37 -0.08 24.45 -1.85
C ARG A 37 -1.17 24.13 -2.88
N LEU A 38 -2.32 24.78 -2.78
CA LEU A 38 -3.47 24.50 -3.66
C LEU A 38 -3.16 24.70 -5.14
N TYR A 39 -2.53 25.81 -5.53
CA TYR A 39 -2.18 26.08 -6.93
C TYR A 39 -1.14 25.08 -7.47
N PRO A 40 -0.01 24.81 -6.77
CA PRO A 40 0.90 23.74 -7.18
C PRO A 40 0.23 22.38 -7.33
N PHE A 41 -0.68 22.02 -6.42
CA PHE A 41 -1.42 20.76 -6.52
C PHE A 41 -2.37 20.73 -7.72
N TYR A 42 -3.07 21.84 -7.99
CA TYR A 42 -3.93 21.99 -9.15
C TYR A 42 -3.14 21.80 -10.45
N ILE A 43 -2.00 22.48 -10.60
CA ILE A 43 -1.13 22.39 -11.79
C ILE A 43 -0.57 20.97 -11.97
N ARG A 44 -0.35 20.23 -10.88
CA ARG A 44 0.12 18.85 -10.95
C ARG A 44 -0.88 17.91 -11.62
N GLU A 45 -2.17 18.26 -11.66
CA GLU A 45 -3.24 17.49 -12.32
C GLU A 45 -3.23 15.99 -11.97
N SER A 46 -2.87 15.65 -10.73
CA SER A 46 -2.84 14.28 -10.23
C SER A 46 -3.90 14.08 -9.16
N PHE A 47 -4.80 13.12 -9.39
CA PHE A 47 -5.77 12.68 -8.40
C PHE A 47 -5.14 11.94 -7.21
N TYR A 48 -3.92 11.43 -7.37
CA TYR A 48 -3.25 10.59 -6.40
C TYR A 48 -2.14 11.39 -5.69
N PRO A 49 -2.35 11.81 -4.43
CA PRO A 49 -1.35 12.55 -3.67
C PRO A 49 -0.18 11.64 -3.27
N LEU A 50 0.96 12.24 -2.97
CA LEU A 50 2.11 11.50 -2.40
C LEU A 50 1.75 11.01 -0.99
N ARG A 51 2.29 9.86 -0.58
CA ARG A 51 2.10 9.36 0.78
C ARG A 51 2.63 10.34 1.83
N THR A 52 3.73 11.03 1.53
CA THR A 52 4.31 12.09 2.37
C THR A 52 3.40 13.32 2.48
N GLU A 53 2.69 13.69 1.41
CA GLU A 53 1.71 14.77 1.45
C GLU A 53 0.50 14.40 2.29
N TYR A 54 -0.03 13.18 2.11
CA TYR A 54 -1.17 12.71 2.88
C TYR A 54 -0.84 12.56 4.36
N ASP A 55 0.36 12.06 4.68
CA ASP A 55 0.90 11.99 6.03
C ASP A 55 1.03 13.39 6.67
N ALA A 56 1.51 14.40 5.94
CA ALA A 56 1.52 15.79 6.39
C ALA A 56 0.11 16.36 6.63
N TYR A 57 -0.84 16.03 5.76
CA TYR A 57 -2.26 16.37 5.93
C TYR A 57 -2.86 15.73 7.19
N CYS A 58 -2.64 14.44 7.44
CA CYS A 58 -3.13 13.77 8.64
C CYS A 58 -2.55 14.38 9.91
N ARG A 59 -1.25 14.71 9.92
CA ARG A 59 -0.64 15.43 11.07
C ARG A 59 -1.28 16.79 11.27
N TRP A 60 -1.48 17.55 10.19
CA TRP A 60 -2.14 18.85 10.26
C TRP A 60 -3.56 18.73 10.84
N ALA A 61 -4.35 17.74 10.40
CA ALA A 61 -5.70 17.50 10.91
C ALA A 61 -5.67 17.13 12.41
N ALA A 62 -4.76 16.23 12.81
CA ALA A 62 -4.58 15.82 14.20
C ALA A 62 -4.15 16.98 15.12
N HIS A 63 -3.31 17.90 14.62
CA HIS A 63 -2.91 19.09 15.39
C HIS A 63 -4.06 20.08 15.62
N ARG A 64 -5.05 20.12 14.73
CA ARG A 64 -6.23 20.97 14.91
C ARG A 64 -7.22 20.41 15.93
N ASP A 65 -7.25 19.09 16.07
CA ASP A 65 -8.10 18.37 17.01
C ASP A 65 -7.35 18.07 18.32
N ALA A 66 -6.47 18.97 18.77
CA ALA A 66 -5.62 18.79 19.94
C ALA A 66 -6.39 18.80 21.29
N ALA A 67 -7.44 17.99 21.41
CA ALA A 67 -7.65 17.20 22.61
C ALA A 67 -6.86 15.89 22.40
N GLY A 68 -5.64 15.80 22.92
CA GLY A 68 -4.72 14.66 22.79
C GLY A 68 -5.25 13.36 23.41
N ALA A 69 -6.31 12.80 22.84
CA ALA A 69 -7.02 11.67 23.36
C ALA A 69 -6.56 10.40 22.63
N SER A 70 -5.81 9.56 23.34
CA SER A 70 -5.56 8.17 22.92
C SER A 70 -6.83 7.31 22.96
N TYR A 71 -7.90 7.84 23.56
CA TYR A 71 -9.23 7.26 23.70
C TYR A 71 -10.27 8.39 23.76
N VAL A 72 -11.25 8.39 22.86
CA VAL A 72 -12.45 9.24 22.98
C VAL A 72 -13.59 8.33 23.40
N THR A 73 -14.02 8.43 24.66
CA THR A 73 -15.31 7.88 25.08
C THR A 73 -16.38 8.90 24.72
N ALA A 74 -16.98 8.75 23.54
CA ALA A 74 -18.21 9.45 23.21
C ALA A 74 -19.39 8.56 23.65
N ASP A 75 -20.21 9.05 24.58
CA ASP A 75 -21.53 8.50 24.93
C ASP A 75 -21.56 7.00 25.25
N GLY A 76 -20.55 6.50 25.99
CA GLY A 76 -20.50 5.09 26.42
C GLY A 76 -20.12 4.09 25.32
N ALA A 77 -19.81 4.56 24.10
CA ALA A 77 -19.27 3.72 23.03
C ALA A 77 -17.73 3.82 23.00
N SER A 78 -17.06 2.68 23.07
CA SER A 78 -15.62 2.58 22.84
C SER A 78 -15.35 2.17 21.40
N CYS A 79 -14.51 2.93 20.69
CA CYS A 79 -13.98 2.56 19.39
C CYS A 79 -12.49 2.17 19.51
N TRP A 80 -12.12 1.04 18.91
CA TRP A 80 -10.73 0.58 18.89
C TRP A 80 -10.18 0.67 17.47
N ALA A 81 -9.14 1.49 17.26
CA ALA A 81 -8.57 1.79 15.94
C ALA A 81 -7.03 1.71 15.91
N TRP A 82 -6.44 0.65 16.48
CA TRP A 82 -4.98 0.50 16.67
C TRP A 82 -4.24 -0.13 15.48
N GLY A 83 -4.87 -0.22 14.31
CA GLY A 83 -4.27 -0.78 13.09
C GLY A 83 -3.98 -2.28 13.18
N THR A 84 -3.18 -2.80 12.25
CA THR A 84 -2.76 -4.21 12.22
C THR A 84 -1.25 -4.34 12.44
N PRO A 85 -0.79 -5.30 13.26
CA PRO A 85 0.64 -5.56 13.41
C PRO A 85 1.28 -6.12 12.13
N PRO A 86 2.60 -5.96 11.94
CA PRO A 86 3.36 -6.62 10.89
C PRO A 86 3.10 -8.13 10.85
N HIS A 87 2.80 -8.66 9.67
CA HIS A 87 2.63 -10.10 9.48
C HIS A 87 3.91 -10.75 8.99
N VAL A 88 4.44 -11.72 9.76
CA VAL A 88 5.66 -12.45 9.44
C VAL A 88 5.37 -13.95 9.37
N PRO A 89 5.74 -14.64 8.26
CA PRO A 89 5.59 -16.08 8.15
C PRO A 89 6.28 -16.82 9.28
N GLU A 90 5.70 -17.93 9.74
CA GLU A 90 6.23 -18.71 10.87
C GLU A 90 7.71 -19.09 10.69
N ALA A 91 8.09 -19.55 9.50
CA ALA A 91 9.46 -19.90 9.16
C ALA A 91 10.46 -18.73 9.27
N ALA A 92 9.98 -17.48 9.19
CA ALA A 92 10.82 -16.29 9.26
C ALA A 92 10.83 -15.64 10.66
N ARG A 93 9.99 -16.08 11.60
CA ARG A 93 9.89 -15.44 12.93
C ARG A 93 11.17 -15.53 13.74
N GLY A 94 11.89 -16.66 13.64
CA GLY A 94 13.15 -16.88 14.38
C GLY A 94 14.35 -16.10 13.84
N VAL A 95 14.27 -15.64 12.59
CA VAL A 95 15.36 -14.93 11.89
C VAL A 95 15.05 -13.45 11.64
N LEU A 96 13.84 -12.99 11.97
CA LEU A 96 13.44 -11.60 11.79
C LEU A 96 14.26 -10.70 12.71
N GLY A 97 14.89 -9.66 12.15
CA GLY A 97 15.78 -8.78 12.90
C GLY A 97 17.22 -9.29 13.00
N GLU A 98 17.52 -10.48 12.46
CA GLU A 98 18.90 -10.81 12.09
C GLU A 98 19.38 -9.83 11.01
N LYS A 99 20.71 -9.70 10.90
CA LYS A 99 21.41 -8.63 10.16
C LYS A 99 20.89 -8.35 8.73
N HIS A 100 20.28 -9.33 8.07
CA HIS A 100 19.84 -9.22 6.68
C HIS A 100 18.37 -9.64 6.45
N VAL A 101 17.56 -9.81 7.50
CA VAL A 101 16.12 -10.14 7.37
C VAL A 101 15.27 -9.00 7.93
N VAL A 102 14.70 -8.21 7.02
CA VAL A 102 14.02 -6.95 7.32
C VAL A 102 12.56 -7.01 6.86
N HIS A 103 11.62 -6.66 7.73
CA HIS A 103 10.23 -6.48 7.32
C HIS A 103 10.07 -5.17 6.53
N SER A 104 9.14 -5.10 5.57
CA SER A 104 8.95 -3.90 4.73
C SER A 104 8.61 -2.63 5.53
N GLY A 105 8.13 -2.79 6.77
CA GLY A 105 7.92 -1.69 7.72
C GLY A 105 9.21 -0.93 8.05
N ASP A 106 10.32 -1.64 8.15
CA ASP A 106 11.63 -1.14 8.59
C ASP A 106 12.62 -0.99 7.42
N TYR A 107 12.13 -1.11 6.19
CA TYR A 107 12.93 -1.08 4.97
C TYR A 107 13.82 0.16 4.88
N LEU A 108 13.27 1.36 5.11
CA LEU A 108 14.01 2.61 4.97
C LEU A 108 15.18 2.72 5.95
N ALA A 109 15.05 2.17 7.15
CA ALA A 109 16.11 2.17 8.15
C ALA A 109 17.30 1.26 7.75
N HIS A 110 17.05 0.25 6.93
CA HIS A 110 18.04 -0.74 6.50
C HIS A 110 18.40 -0.63 5.01
N ARG A 111 17.86 0.38 4.31
CA ARG A 111 17.97 0.52 2.86
C ARG A 111 19.43 0.50 2.39
N GLU A 112 20.26 1.34 2.98
CA GLU A 112 21.68 1.47 2.61
C GLU A 112 22.44 0.16 2.87
N ASP A 113 22.09 -0.59 3.91
CA ASP A 113 22.71 -1.87 4.25
C ASP A 113 22.34 -2.96 3.23
N LEU A 114 21.09 -2.95 2.76
CA LEU A 114 20.58 -3.84 1.72
C LEU A 114 21.20 -3.51 0.35
N LEU A 115 21.40 -2.24 0.02
CA LEU A 115 22.06 -1.82 -1.22
C LEU A 115 23.51 -2.32 -1.31
N ARG A 116 24.20 -2.45 -0.17
CA ARG A 116 25.58 -2.96 -0.10
C ARG A 116 25.71 -4.48 -0.23
N GLN A 117 24.65 -5.24 -0.04
CA GLN A 117 24.71 -6.70 -0.18
C GLN A 117 24.97 -7.09 -1.64
N GLU A 118 25.48 -8.30 -1.87
CA GLU A 118 25.63 -8.84 -3.23
C GLU A 118 24.30 -9.45 -3.73
N SER A 119 23.57 -10.14 -2.85
CA SER A 119 22.28 -10.74 -3.17
C SER A 119 21.18 -10.21 -2.26
N VAL A 120 20.05 -9.81 -2.85
CA VAL A 120 18.86 -9.39 -2.11
C VAL A 120 17.63 -10.13 -2.63
N VAL A 121 16.80 -10.63 -1.71
CA VAL A 121 15.54 -11.31 -2.04
C VAL A 121 14.38 -10.53 -1.42
N VAL A 122 13.45 -10.10 -2.26
CA VAL A 122 12.18 -9.49 -1.83
C VAL A 122 11.11 -10.57 -1.80
N VAL A 123 10.48 -10.77 -0.64
CA VAL A 123 9.42 -11.76 -0.45
C VAL A 123 8.08 -11.06 -0.27
N GLY A 124 7.13 -11.30 -1.17
CA GLY A 124 5.77 -10.78 -1.08
C GLY A 124 5.13 -10.51 -2.44
N SER A 125 3.81 -10.33 -2.46
CA SER A 125 3.04 -10.14 -3.70
C SER A 125 2.37 -8.77 -3.82
N GLY A 126 2.40 -7.97 -2.75
CA GLY A 126 1.62 -6.75 -2.63
C GLY A 126 2.40 -5.49 -3.05
N GLN A 127 1.72 -4.36 -2.92
CA GLN A 127 2.27 -3.03 -3.24
C GLN A 127 3.62 -2.76 -2.54
N SER A 128 3.75 -3.06 -1.25
CA SER A 128 5.01 -2.80 -0.53
C SER A 128 6.20 -3.61 -1.08
N ALA A 129 5.97 -4.86 -1.47
CA ALA A 129 7.02 -5.69 -2.07
C ALA A 129 7.43 -5.14 -3.44
N ALA A 130 6.46 -4.71 -4.24
CA ALA A 130 6.74 -4.04 -5.50
C ALA A 130 7.59 -2.78 -5.26
N GLU A 131 7.11 -1.86 -4.40
CA GLU A 131 7.76 -0.59 -4.06
C GLU A 131 9.23 -0.78 -3.64
N VAL A 132 9.50 -1.73 -2.73
CA VAL A 132 10.87 -2.10 -2.32
C VAL A 132 11.69 -2.63 -3.49
N PHE A 133 11.12 -3.55 -4.28
CA PHE A 133 11.83 -4.14 -5.43
C PHE A 133 12.24 -3.09 -6.46
N ARG A 134 11.38 -2.11 -6.78
CA ARG A 134 11.72 -1.02 -7.72
C ARG A 134 12.79 -0.09 -7.17
N ASP A 135 12.70 0.27 -5.89
CA ASP A 135 13.69 1.15 -5.25
C ASP A 135 15.07 0.50 -5.32
N LEU A 136 15.18 -0.78 -4.92
CA LEU A 136 16.42 -1.56 -5.04
C LEU A 136 16.88 -1.73 -6.49
N LEU A 137 15.96 -2.00 -7.43
CA LEU A 137 16.30 -2.18 -8.85
C LEU A 137 16.88 -0.90 -9.46
N ARG A 138 16.33 0.27 -9.10
CA ARG A 138 16.82 1.57 -9.59
C ARG A 138 18.20 1.91 -9.04
N GLU A 139 18.42 1.67 -7.76
CA GLU A 139 19.59 2.15 -7.03
C GLU A 139 20.79 1.20 -7.12
N ARG A 140 20.55 -0.11 -7.21
CA ARG A 140 21.62 -1.11 -7.36
C ARG A 140 22.15 -1.20 -8.79
N GLY A 141 21.39 -0.73 -9.79
CA GLY A 141 21.76 -0.86 -11.19
C GLY A 141 21.99 -2.32 -11.59
N GLU A 142 23.18 -2.64 -12.10
CA GLU A 142 23.58 -4.01 -12.49
C GLU A 142 24.39 -4.73 -11.40
N ARG A 143 24.50 -4.15 -10.21
CA ARG A 143 25.26 -4.74 -9.11
C ARG A 143 24.50 -5.90 -8.48
N GLY A 144 25.13 -7.07 -8.50
CA GLY A 144 24.69 -8.24 -7.75
C GLY A 144 23.36 -8.83 -8.24
N SER A 145 22.75 -9.68 -7.42
CA SER A 145 21.46 -10.31 -7.73
C SER A 145 20.32 -9.68 -6.95
N LEU A 146 19.16 -9.54 -7.60
CA LEU A 146 17.91 -9.10 -6.99
C LEU A 146 16.80 -10.07 -7.41
N THR A 147 16.23 -10.78 -6.44
CA THR A 147 15.21 -11.81 -6.68
C THR A 147 13.88 -11.40 -6.05
N TRP A 148 12.76 -11.59 -6.75
CA TRP A 148 11.42 -11.37 -6.21
C TRP A 148 10.68 -12.70 -6.09
N LEU A 149 10.38 -13.11 -4.86
CA LEU A 149 9.62 -14.32 -4.54
C LEU A 149 8.19 -13.97 -4.11
N THR A 150 7.21 -14.69 -4.66
CA THR A 150 5.80 -14.52 -4.36
C THR A 150 5.09 -15.87 -4.33
N ARG A 151 4.11 -16.03 -3.43
CA ARG A 151 3.19 -17.17 -3.40
C ARG A 151 2.09 -17.06 -4.45
N SER A 152 1.79 -15.84 -4.91
CA SER A 152 0.75 -15.62 -5.90
C SER A 152 1.18 -16.23 -7.23
N PRO A 153 0.27 -16.87 -7.99
CA PRO A 153 0.60 -17.50 -9.27
C PRO A 153 1.11 -16.47 -10.30
N ARG A 154 0.79 -15.19 -10.11
CA ARG A 154 1.22 -14.05 -10.94
C ARG A 154 1.37 -12.79 -10.07
N PHE A 155 2.05 -11.78 -10.62
CA PHE A 155 1.97 -10.41 -10.13
C PHE A 155 0.66 -9.80 -10.64
N PHE A 156 -0.36 -9.75 -9.77
CA PHE A 156 -1.68 -9.24 -10.15
C PHE A 156 -1.70 -7.71 -10.05
N PRO A 157 -2.14 -6.99 -11.10
CA PRO A 157 -2.49 -5.60 -10.94
C PRO A 157 -3.68 -5.49 -9.98
N LEU A 158 -3.74 -4.38 -9.24
CA LEU A 158 -4.93 -3.99 -8.50
C LEU A 158 -6.02 -3.66 -9.51
N GLU A 159 -7.21 -4.22 -9.31
CA GLU A 159 -8.33 -4.05 -10.22
C GLU A 159 -8.93 -2.65 -10.06
N TYR A 160 -8.80 -1.81 -11.09
CA TYR A 160 -9.28 -0.41 -11.10
C TYR A 160 -10.35 -0.14 -12.16
N THR A 161 -10.94 -1.18 -12.75
CA THR A 161 -12.05 -0.99 -13.67
C THR A 161 -13.22 -0.31 -12.94
N LYS A 162 -13.83 0.70 -13.58
CA LYS A 162 -14.85 1.57 -12.96
C LYS A 162 -16.02 0.77 -12.38
N LEU A 163 -16.47 -0.27 -13.09
CA LEU A 163 -17.53 -1.16 -12.63
C LEU A 163 -17.14 -1.92 -11.35
N THR A 164 -15.89 -2.37 -11.26
CA THR A 164 -15.39 -3.06 -10.07
C THR A 164 -15.25 -2.11 -8.88
N LEU A 165 -14.91 -0.84 -9.12
CA LEU A 165 -14.86 0.17 -8.06
C LEU A 165 -16.23 0.46 -7.43
N GLU A 166 -17.35 0.15 -8.09
CA GLU A 166 -18.67 0.22 -7.45
C GLU A 166 -18.79 -0.77 -6.28
N MET A 167 -17.97 -1.81 -6.23
CA MET A 167 -17.90 -2.74 -5.09
C MET A 167 -17.25 -2.11 -3.85
N THR A 168 -16.63 -0.92 -3.94
CA THR A 168 -16.15 -0.17 -2.78
C THR A 168 -17.16 0.88 -2.30
N SER A 169 -18.38 0.88 -2.85
CA SER A 169 -19.44 1.81 -2.46
C SER A 169 -20.05 1.49 -1.08
N PRO A 170 -20.66 2.48 -0.42
CA PRO A 170 -21.51 2.25 0.74
C PRO A 170 -22.63 1.24 0.46
N GLU A 171 -23.20 1.25 -0.74
CA GLU A 171 -24.28 0.36 -1.19
C GLU A 171 -23.81 -1.09 -1.19
N TYR A 172 -22.66 -1.37 -1.80
CA TYR A 172 -22.07 -2.71 -1.79
C TYR A 172 -21.71 -3.14 -0.36
N SER A 173 -21.21 -2.22 0.46
CA SER A 173 -20.91 -2.51 1.87
C SER A 173 -22.17 -2.93 2.65
N ARG A 174 -23.32 -2.29 2.41
CA ARG A 174 -24.61 -2.68 2.99
C ARG A 174 -25.06 -4.05 2.49
N TYR A 175 -24.99 -4.28 1.17
CA TYR A 175 -25.29 -5.58 0.56
C TYR A 175 -24.44 -6.70 1.15
N PHE A 176 -23.12 -6.51 1.19
CA PHE A 176 -22.17 -7.49 1.68
C PHE A 176 -22.36 -7.82 3.17
N ARG A 177 -22.71 -6.82 3.99
CA ARG A 177 -23.07 -7.05 5.40
C ARG A 177 -24.38 -7.84 5.56
N GLY A 178 -25.29 -7.76 4.60
CA GLY A 178 -26.54 -8.52 4.60
C GLY A 178 -26.38 -9.99 4.18
N LEU A 179 -25.21 -10.40 3.68
CA LEU A 179 -24.98 -11.79 3.26
C LEU A 179 -24.79 -12.72 4.47
N PRO A 180 -25.25 -13.98 4.37
CA PRO A 180 -24.93 -15.01 5.35
C PRO A 180 -23.41 -15.23 5.46
N ALA A 181 -22.93 -15.61 6.65
CA ALA A 181 -21.50 -15.72 6.93
C ALA A 181 -20.81 -16.76 6.04
N GLU A 182 -21.50 -17.86 5.76
CA GLU A 182 -21.07 -18.95 4.89
C GLU A 182 -20.85 -18.54 3.43
N VAL A 183 -21.50 -17.46 2.98
CA VAL A 183 -21.29 -16.88 1.65
C VAL A 183 -20.17 -15.83 1.68
N ARG A 184 -20.08 -15.10 2.79
CA ARG A 184 -19.17 -13.97 2.95
C ARG A 184 -17.70 -14.36 2.87
N ASP A 185 -17.31 -15.43 3.56
CA ASP A 185 -15.90 -15.83 3.66
C ASP A 185 -15.33 -16.36 2.32
N PRO A 186 -16.02 -17.25 1.58
CA PRO A 186 -15.59 -17.65 0.24
C PRO A 186 -15.53 -16.47 -0.73
N LEU A 187 -16.52 -15.56 -0.67
CA LEU A 187 -16.58 -14.39 -1.54
C LEU A 187 -15.36 -13.47 -1.32
N LEU A 188 -15.02 -13.15 -0.07
CA LEU A 188 -13.80 -12.39 0.25
C LEU A 188 -12.53 -13.07 -0.25
N ALA A 189 -12.44 -14.39 -0.09
CA ALA A 189 -11.28 -15.15 -0.55
C ALA A 189 -11.10 -15.09 -2.08
N SER A 190 -12.19 -15.09 -2.84
CA SER A 190 -12.17 -14.92 -4.31
C SER A 190 -11.83 -13.49 -4.75
N GLN A 191 -12.14 -12.48 -3.94
CA GLN A 191 -12.00 -11.06 -4.28
C GLN A 191 -10.63 -10.45 -3.89
N ARG A 192 -9.61 -11.28 -3.66
CA ARG A 192 -8.26 -10.81 -3.28
C ARG A 192 -7.64 -9.82 -4.27
N GLY A 193 -7.99 -9.92 -5.55
CA GLY A 193 -7.55 -8.97 -6.58
C GLY A 193 -8.01 -7.54 -6.38
N LEU A 194 -9.09 -7.32 -5.60
CA LEU A 194 -9.67 -6.00 -5.34
C LEU A 194 -8.89 -5.19 -4.30
N TYR A 195 -8.07 -5.83 -3.47
CA TYR A 195 -7.40 -5.15 -2.35
C TYR A 195 -5.96 -5.59 -2.06
N LYS A 196 -5.46 -6.68 -2.66
CA LYS A 196 -4.07 -7.16 -2.50
C LYS A 196 -3.20 -7.04 -3.76
N GLY A 197 -3.68 -6.32 -4.78
CA GLY A 197 -2.95 -6.11 -6.04
C GLY A 197 -1.86 -5.03 -5.97
N ILE A 198 -1.05 -4.96 -7.03
CA ILE A 198 -0.02 -3.93 -7.25
C ILE A 198 -0.60 -2.84 -8.16
N SER A 199 -0.38 -1.56 -7.89
CA SER A 199 -1.00 -0.49 -8.70
C SER A 199 -0.61 -0.55 -10.19
N ALA A 200 -1.54 -0.28 -11.09
CA ALA A 200 -1.37 -0.48 -12.52
C ALA A 200 -0.26 0.37 -13.17
N THR A 201 0.11 1.51 -12.56
CA THR A 201 1.26 2.35 -12.97
C THR A 201 2.61 1.61 -12.96
N TRP A 202 2.67 0.40 -12.39
CA TRP A 202 3.81 -0.51 -12.44
C TRP A 202 3.97 -1.30 -13.75
N SER A 203 2.85 -1.55 -14.44
CA SER A 203 2.78 -2.52 -15.54
C SER A 203 3.50 -2.03 -16.81
N THR A 204 3.64 -0.72 -16.97
CA THR A 204 4.16 -0.11 -18.21
C THR A 204 5.69 -0.02 -18.25
N THR A 205 6.37 -0.03 -17.10
CA THR A 205 7.83 0.18 -17.04
C THR A 205 8.64 -1.12 -17.00
N SER A 206 8.04 -2.26 -16.67
CA SER A 206 8.73 -3.53 -16.37
C SER A 206 8.79 -4.52 -17.55
N SER A 207 8.11 -4.25 -18.67
CA SER A 207 8.07 -5.15 -19.83
C SER A 207 9.42 -5.31 -20.56
N THR A 208 10.40 -4.44 -20.32
CA THR A 208 11.67 -4.44 -21.08
C THR A 208 12.81 -5.23 -20.43
N ARG A 209 12.67 -5.78 -19.21
CA ARG A 209 13.82 -6.38 -18.47
C ARG A 209 13.54 -7.68 -17.71
N SER A 210 12.62 -8.52 -18.19
CA SER A 210 12.40 -9.87 -17.66
C SER A 210 12.99 -10.92 -18.62
N THR A 211 14.28 -11.22 -18.52
CA THR A 211 14.82 -12.48 -19.04
C THR A 211 14.45 -13.60 -18.07
N ARG A 212 13.48 -14.42 -18.46
CA ARG A 212 13.11 -15.64 -17.74
C ARG A 212 14.20 -16.69 -17.94
N SER A 213 14.87 -17.13 -16.87
CA SER A 213 15.54 -18.44 -16.90
C SER A 213 14.49 -19.51 -16.55
N ALA A 214 13.91 -20.11 -17.59
CA ALA A 214 13.16 -21.35 -17.43
C ALA A 214 14.19 -22.48 -17.34
N THR A 215 14.33 -23.10 -16.17
CA THR A 215 15.10 -24.34 -16.02
C THR A 215 14.38 -25.45 -16.80
N PRO A 216 15.01 -26.10 -17.79
CA PRO A 216 14.37 -27.20 -18.49
C PRO A 216 14.26 -28.40 -17.54
N ARG A 217 13.03 -28.88 -17.32
CA ARG A 217 12.78 -30.20 -16.72
C ARG A 217 13.42 -31.24 -17.62
N ALA A 218 14.39 -31.98 -17.09
CA ALA A 218 14.94 -33.16 -17.76
C ALA A 218 13.84 -34.23 -17.94
N PRO A 219 13.77 -34.92 -19.09
CA PRO A 219 12.89 -36.07 -19.27
C PRO A 219 13.49 -37.29 -18.55
N GLY A 220 12.81 -37.77 -17.52
CA GLY A 220 13.12 -39.05 -16.87
C GLY A 220 12.51 -40.21 -17.64
N CYS A 221 13.34 -41.23 -17.88
CA CYS A 221 12.98 -42.58 -18.33
C CYS A 221 12.00 -43.27 -17.38
#